data_AF-R4IQC9-F1
#
_entry.id   AF-R4IQC9-F1
#
_cell.length_a   1.000
_cell.length_b   1.000
_cell.length_c   1.000
_cell.angle_alpha   90.00
_cell.angle_beta   90.00
_cell.angle_gamma   90.00
#
_symmetry.space_group_name_H-M   'P 1'
#
loop_
_entity.id
_entity.type
_entity.pdbx_description
1 polymer ?
#
loop_
_entity_poly.entity_id
_entity_poly.type
_entity_poly.pdbx_seq_one_letter_code
_entity_poly.pdbx_strand_id
1 'polypeptide(L)' 'MKAIVFAYHDIGCVGLNALAEAGYDIQAVFT' A
#
# COMPACT_ATOMS: atom_id res chain seq x y z
N MET A 1 -4.30 0.79 10.99
CA MET A 1 -5.09 1.93 10.47
C MET A 1 -5.60 1.57 9.08
N LYS A 2 -6.81 1.97 8.67
CA LYS A 2 -7.33 1.65 7.33
C LYS A 2 -6.83 2.62 6.28
N ALA A 3 -6.47 2.14 5.08
CA ALA A 3 -5.96 2.98 3.99
C ALA A 3 -6.47 2.56 2.61
N ILE A 4 -6.62 3.53 1.72
CA ILE A 4 -6.71 3.34 0.27
C ILE A 4 -5.42 3.90 -0.32
N VAL A 5 -4.77 3.13 -1.20
CA VAL A 5 -3.42 3.46 -1.67
C VAL A 5 -3.42 3.66 -3.19
N PHE A 6 -2.77 4.73 -3.64
CA PHE A 6 -2.44 4.92 -5.06
C PHE A 6 -0.98 4.55 -5.26
N ALA A 7 -0.70 3.52 -6.04
CA ALA A 7 0.62 2.91 -6.14
C ALA A 7 0.89 2.43 -7.56
N TYR A 8 2.08 2.72 -8.10
CA TYR A 8 2.45 2.30 -9.46
C TYR A 8 3.92 1.89 -9.53
N HIS A 9 4.21 0.94 -10.42
CA HIS A 9 5.54 0.39 -10.69
C HIS A 9 6.24 -0.14 -9.42
N ASP A 10 7.56 -0.33 -9.50
CA ASP A 10 8.40 -0.87 -8.43
C ASP A 10 8.24 -0.12 -7.09
N ILE A 11 8.10 1.21 -7.13
CA ILE A 11 7.91 2.01 -5.91
C ILE A 11 6.56 1.68 -5.25
N GLY A 12 5.52 1.48 -6.05
CA GLY A 12 4.22 1.04 -5.55
C GLY A 12 4.31 -0.30 -4.81
N CYS A 13 5.02 -1.27 -5.39
CA CYS A 13 5.24 -2.58 -4.78
C CYS A 13 5.99 -2.48 -3.44
N VAL A 14 7.10 -1.74 -3.40
CA VAL A 14 7.89 -1.56 -2.16
C VAL A 14 7.08 -0.82 -1.09
N GLY A 15 6.34 0.21 -1.48
CA GLY A 15 5.49 0.98 -0.58
C GLY A 15 4.36 0.17 0.05
N LEU A 16 3.68 -0.68 -0.74
CA LEU A 16 2.62 -1.55 -0.23
C LEU A 16 3.14 -2.54 0.82
N ASN A 17 4.32 -3.13 0.61
CA ASN A 17 4.95 -4.02 1.58
C ASN A 17 5.27 -3.28 2.89
N ALA A 18 5.87 -2.10 2.79
CA ALA A 18 6.18 -1.28 3.96
C ALA A 18 4.92 -0.89 4.76
N LEU A 19 3.83 -0.56 4.08
CA LEU A 19 2.54 -0.25 4.72
C LEU A 19 1.94 -1.48 5.42
N ALA A 20 2.01 -2.66 4.80
CA ALA A 20 1.54 -3.90 5.41
C ALA A 20 2.36 -4.25 6.66
N GLU A 21 3.68 -4.14 6.59
CA GLU A 21 4.60 -4.35 7.73
C GLU A 21 4.36 -3.35 8.87
N ALA A 22 3.98 -2.12 8.54
CA ALA A 22 3.59 -1.10 9.52
C ALA A 22 2.18 -1.30 10.12
N GLY A 23 1.45 -2.35 9.75
CA GLY A 23 0.14 -2.67 10.30
C GLY A 23 -1.02 -1.84 9.72
N TYR A 24 -0.88 -1.35 8.48
CA TYR A 24 -2.00 -0.76 7.76
C TYR A 24 -2.89 -1.85 7.16
N ASP A 25 -4.19 -1.65 7.30
CA ASP A 25 -5.25 -2.46 6.72
C ASP A 25 -5.66 -1.83 5.38
N ILE A 26 -4.98 -2.24 4.30
CA ILE A 26 -5.17 -1.68 2.95
C ILE A 26 -6.47 -2.22 2.38
N GLN A 27 -7.45 -1.34 2.15
CA GLN A 27 -8.80 -1.72 1.71
C GLN A 27 -8.94 -1.76 0.19
N ALA A 28 -8.16 -0.94 -0.52
CA ALA A 28 -8.14 -0.89 -1.98
C ALA A 28 -6.83 -0.27 -2.48
N VAL A 29 -6.40 -0.68 -3.68
CA VAL A 29 -5.29 -0.10 -4.40
C VAL A 29 -5.77 0.36 -5.77
N PHE A 30 -5.46 1.61 -6.12
CA PHE A 30 -5.60 2.14 -7.48
C PHE A 30 -4.21 2.30 -8.06
N THR A 31 -4.02 1.78 -9.27
CA THR A 31 -2.70 1.67 -9.90
C THR A 31 -2.71 2.35 -11.26
#